data_AF-A0A9Y2AY56-F1
#
_entry.id   AF-A0A9Y2AY56-F1
#
_cell.length_a   1.000
_cell.length_b   1.000
_cell.length_c   1.000
_cell.angle_alpha   90.00
_cell.angle_beta   90.00
_cell.angle_gamma   90.00
#
_symmetry.space_group_name_H-M   'P 1'
#
loop_
_entity.id
_entity.type
_entity.pdbx_description
1 polymer ?
#
loop_
_entity_poly.entity_id
_entity_poly.type
_entity_poly.pdbx_seq_one_letter_code
_entity_poly.pdbx_strand_id
1 'polypeptide(L)'
;MMPLFPSELPDGGLPTDYPYAMKLVEHDGLKDGEPKVRQAYLAFQPAGKSDREKFLVALQPQEEGKAASAIERIEGLNWIGARIIGADRITEVYFNLLADGRLRHRNANTTIAGYETDAYIFALSWPRGQARPKQPDQMTVINGSYVRRDGSLLLDSLAKMSLHVDQGRRRTVTLGVQPDGAVRLACNADLSVGGKAIACREGIGIFAKQGNRIKE
;
A
#
# COMPACT_ATOMS: atom_id res chain seq x y z
N MET A 1 -18.08 33.88 11.89
CA MET A 1 -18.21 33.82 10.42
C MET A 1 -17.82 32.43 10.00
N MET A 2 -18.71 31.67 9.37
CA MET A 2 -18.36 30.36 8.80
C MET A 2 -17.66 30.63 7.44
N PRO A 3 -16.49 30.04 7.16
CA PRO A 3 -15.77 30.34 5.93
C PRO A 3 -16.60 29.96 4.69
N LEU A 4 -16.47 30.77 3.64
CA LEU A 4 -17.16 30.61 2.34
C LEU A 4 -16.79 29.31 1.62
N PHE A 5 -15.66 28.72 1.99
CA PHE A 5 -15.19 27.42 1.51
C PHE A 5 -14.87 26.53 2.70
N PRO A 6 -15.12 25.20 2.62
CA PRO A 6 -14.59 24.26 3.59
C PRO A 6 -13.08 24.48 3.75
N SER A 7 -12.62 24.58 4.99
CA SER A 7 -11.19 24.67 5.32
C SER A 7 -10.71 23.31 5.80
N GLU A 8 -9.41 23.05 5.68
CA GLU A 8 -8.77 21.95 6.39
C GLU A 8 -8.90 22.17 7.91
N LEU A 9 -8.68 21.12 8.69
CA LEU A 9 -8.58 21.25 10.14
C LEU A 9 -7.36 22.14 10.49
N PRO A 10 -7.42 22.95 11.56
CA PRO A 10 -6.30 23.77 11.99
C PRO A 10 -5.04 22.92 12.22
N ASP A 11 -3.86 23.48 11.91
CA ASP A 11 -2.58 22.86 12.25
C ASP A 11 -2.49 22.72 13.78
N GLY A 12 -2.55 21.47 14.25
CA GLY A 12 -2.52 21.12 15.67
C GLY A 12 -1.12 21.07 16.28
N GLY A 13 -0.08 21.48 15.54
CA GLY A 13 1.32 21.37 15.99
C GLY A 13 1.88 19.95 15.92
N LEU A 14 1.12 19.02 15.34
CA LEU A 14 1.56 17.68 14.97
C LEU A 14 1.71 17.63 13.45
N PRO A 15 2.68 16.88 12.89
CA PRO A 15 2.80 16.66 11.45
C PRO A 15 1.61 15.81 10.98
N THR A 16 0.47 16.45 10.84
CA THR A 16 -0.83 15.85 10.55
C THR A 16 -1.36 16.47 9.28
N ASP A 17 -1.85 15.61 8.41
CA ASP A 17 -2.35 15.97 7.10
C ASP A 17 -3.75 15.35 6.95
N TYR A 18 -4.78 16.19 6.84
CA TYR A 18 -6.18 15.76 6.86
C TYR A 18 -6.82 15.90 5.47
N PRO A 19 -7.77 15.00 5.09
CA PRO A 19 -8.52 15.17 3.87
C PRO A 19 -9.37 16.45 3.89
N TYR A 20 -9.54 17.06 2.73
CA TYR A 20 -10.33 18.29 2.56
C TYR A 20 -11.78 18.09 3.03
N ALA A 21 -12.33 19.10 3.73
CA ALA A 21 -13.71 19.12 4.20
C ALA A 21 -14.13 18.00 5.17
N MET A 22 -13.20 17.29 5.80
CA MET A 22 -13.50 16.37 6.89
C MET A 22 -13.99 17.12 8.12
N LYS A 23 -14.94 16.52 8.83
CA LYS A 23 -15.46 17.01 10.11
C LYS A 23 -14.82 16.21 11.24
N LEU A 24 -14.32 16.92 12.24
CA LEU A 24 -13.99 16.31 13.52
C LEU A 24 -15.25 16.32 14.39
N VAL A 25 -15.72 15.15 14.79
CA VAL A 25 -16.92 14.99 15.61
C VAL A 25 -16.61 14.17 16.85
N GLU A 26 -17.39 14.39 17.90
CA GLU A 26 -17.30 13.60 19.14
C GLU A 26 -18.34 12.47 19.11
N HIS A 27 -17.92 11.28 19.54
CA HIS A 27 -18.76 10.10 19.69
C HIS A 27 -18.55 9.46 21.06
N ASP A 28 -19.62 8.90 21.63
CA ASP A 28 -19.52 8.06 22.82
C ASP A 28 -19.02 6.67 22.45
N GLY A 29 -17.89 6.27 23.03
CA GLY A 29 -17.35 4.92 22.96
C GLY A 29 -17.21 4.28 24.33
N LEU A 30 -16.72 3.03 24.35
CA LEU A 30 -16.38 2.34 25.60
C LEU A 30 -14.92 2.62 25.94
N LYS A 31 -14.66 2.89 27.22
CA LYS A 31 -13.30 3.03 27.74
C LYS A 31 -12.54 1.72 27.58
N ASP A 32 -11.29 1.82 27.13
CA ASP A 32 -10.43 0.66 26.98
C ASP A 32 -10.22 -0.06 28.32
N GLY A 33 -10.33 -1.39 28.31
CA GLY A 33 -10.31 -2.22 29.51
C GLY A 33 -11.53 -2.11 30.45
N GLU A 34 -12.48 -1.20 30.21
CA GLU A 34 -13.63 -0.94 31.07
C GLU A 34 -14.94 -0.86 30.26
N PRO A 35 -15.52 -2.00 29.82
CA PRO A 35 -16.63 -2.03 28.87
C PRO A 35 -17.97 -1.52 29.41
N LYS A 36 -18.03 -1.14 30.70
CA LYS A 36 -19.20 -0.53 31.33
C LYS A 36 -19.09 0.99 31.45
N VAL A 37 -17.92 1.56 31.16
CA VAL A 37 -17.64 2.98 31.28
C VAL A 37 -17.64 3.59 29.89
N ARG A 38 -18.43 4.65 29.72
CA ARG A 38 -18.43 5.45 28.48
C ARG A 38 -17.37 6.53 28.54
N GLN A 39 -16.73 6.78 27.40
CA GLN A 39 -15.76 7.85 27.20
C GLN A 39 -15.99 8.49 25.83
N ALA A 40 -15.81 9.81 25.76
CA ALA A 40 -15.82 10.55 24.50
C ALA A 40 -14.58 10.22 23.66
N TYR A 41 -14.79 9.94 22.38
CA TYR A 41 -13.76 9.75 21.37
C TYR A 41 -13.97 10.72 20.22
N LEU A 42 -12.86 11.18 19.65
CA LEU A 42 -12.88 11.95 18.42
C LEU A 42 -12.96 11.01 17.21
N ALA A 43 -13.76 11.39 16.22
CA ALA A 43 -13.88 10.71 14.95
C ALA A 43 -13.78 11.68 13.78
N PHE A 44 -13.13 11.21 12.71
CA PHE A 44 -13.13 11.89 11.42
C PHE A 44 -14.34 11.44 10.62
N GLN A 45 -15.19 12.39 10.23
CA GLN A 45 -16.39 12.15 9.46
C GLN A 45 -16.32 12.85 8.09
N PRO A 46 -16.74 12.19 7.00
CA PRO A 46 -16.82 12.82 5.69
C PRO A 46 -17.75 14.04 5.65
N ALA A 47 -17.54 14.93 4.67
CA ALA A 47 -18.33 16.14 4.51
C ALA A 47 -19.82 15.88 4.32
N GLY A 48 -20.17 14.77 3.65
CA GLY A 48 -21.53 14.36 3.32
C GLY A 48 -21.66 12.86 3.14
N LYS A 49 -22.87 12.40 2.79
CA LYS A 49 -23.09 10.99 2.44
C LYS A 49 -22.61 10.74 1.03
N SER A 50 -21.86 9.66 0.84
CA SER A 50 -21.44 9.16 -0.46
C SER A 50 -21.64 7.65 -0.54
N ASP A 51 -21.95 7.14 -1.73
CA ASP A 51 -22.02 5.70 -2.00
C ASP A 51 -20.62 5.05 -1.95
N ARG A 52 -19.58 5.84 -2.21
CA ARG A 52 -18.18 5.41 -2.23
C ARG A 52 -17.26 6.55 -1.86
N GLU A 53 -16.47 6.34 -0.82
CA GLU A 53 -15.39 7.23 -0.46
C GLU A 53 -14.18 6.42 -0.01
N LYS A 54 -12.99 6.94 -0.28
CA LYS A 54 -11.74 6.22 -0.07
C LYS A 54 -10.79 7.13 0.66
N PHE A 55 -10.30 6.65 1.79
CA PHE A 55 -9.35 7.35 2.63
C PHE A 55 -8.08 6.53 2.75
N LEU A 56 -6.94 7.21 2.77
CA LEU A 56 -5.68 6.66 3.21
C LEU A 56 -5.31 7.37 4.51
N VAL A 57 -5.10 6.60 5.57
CA VAL A 57 -4.69 7.12 6.88
C VAL A 57 -3.36 6.48 7.22
N ALA A 58 -2.34 7.31 7.43
CA ALA A 58 -1.03 6.88 7.91
C ALA A 58 -0.92 7.23 9.40
N LEU A 59 -0.81 6.20 10.24
CA LEU A 59 -0.63 6.35 11.68
C LEU A 59 0.78 5.90 12.04
N GLN A 60 1.52 6.77 12.72
CA GLN A 60 2.84 6.43 13.24
C GLN A 60 2.83 6.49 14.76
N PRO A 61 2.97 5.35 15.45
CA PRO A 61 3.23 5.34 16.88
C PRO A 61 4.49 6.13 17.19
N GLN A 62 4.43 7.01 18.18
CA GLN A 62 5.61 7.70 18.69
C GLN A 62 6.31 6.78 19.69
N GLU A 63 7.61 6.59 19.49
CA GLU A 63 8.48 5.87 20.42
C GLU A 63 9.47 6.87 21.03
N GLU A 64 9.57 6.87 22.36
CA GLU A 64 10.49 7.77 23.07
C GLU A 64 11.93 7.54 22.61
N GLY A 65 12.65 8.63 22.32
CA GLY A 65 14.04 8.58 21.85
C GLY A 65 14.25 8.19 20.39
N LYS A 66 13.19 7.96 19.61
CA LYS A 66 13.30 7.73 18.15
C LYS A 66 12.66 8.86 17.36
N ALA A 67 13.40 9.38 16.39
CA ALA A 67 12.86 10.35 15.45
C ALA A 67 11.75 9.71 14.60
N ALA A 68 10.65 10.44 14.46
CA ALA A 68 9.56 10.07 13.57
C ALA A 68 10.02 9.97 12.11
N SER A 69 9.45 9.04 11.34
CA SER A 69 9.60 9.09 9.87
C SER A 69 8.81 10.28 9.34
N ALA A 70 9.34 10.95 8.32
CA ALA A 70 8.56 11.95 7.62
C ALA A 70 7.54 11.26 6.71
N ILE A 71 6.31 11.75 6.68
CA ILE A 71 5.22 11.22 5.86
C ILE A 71 4.72 12.35 4.97
N GLU A 72 4.78 12.16 3.66
CA GLU A 72 4.32 13.12 2.66
C GLU A 72 3.12 12.56 1.91
N ARG A 73 2.09 13.37 1.69
CA ARG A 73 1.01 13.05 0.74
C ARG A 73 1.55 13.04 -0.68
N ILE A 74 1.18 12.02 -1.45
CA ILE A 74 1.42 11.95 -2.88
C ILE A 74 0.12 11.55 -3.59
N GLU A 75 -0.14 12.10 -4.77
CA GLU A 75 -1.39 11.84 -5.48
C GLU A 75 -1.24 11.95 -7.01
N GLY A 76 -2.22 11.40 -7.72
CA GLY A 76 -2.37 11.54 -9.16
C GLY A 76 -3.81 11.25 -9.59
N LEU A 77 -4.06 11.28 -10.90
CA LEU A 77 -5.42 11.25 -11.46
C LEU A 77 -6.33 10.13 -10.92
N ASN A 78 -5.78 8.93 -10.74
CA ASN A 78 -6.54 7.72 -10.37
C ASN A 78 -5.95 6.99 -9.16
N TRP A 79 -5.17 7.68 -8.34
CA TRP A 79 -4.54 7.10 -7.17
C TRP A 79 -4.21 8.17 -6.12
N ILE A 80 -4.27 7.78 -4.84
CA ILE A 80 -3.76 8.55 -3.70
C ILE A 80 -2.66 7.73 -3.02
N GLY A 81 -1.80 8.36 -2.25
CA GLY A 81 -0.70 7.65 -1.62
C GLY A 81 -0.02 8.44 -0.51
N ALA A 82 0.92 7.76 0.13
CA ALA A 82 1.81 8.34 1.13
C ALA A 82 3.24 7.91 0.83
N ARG A 83 4.17 8.86 0.90
CA ARG A 83 5.61 8.59 0.92
C ARG A 83 6.09 8.66 2.35
N ILE A 84 6.66 7.56 2.83
CA ILE A 84 7.24 7.42 4.15
C ILE A 84 8.76 7.45 3.99
N ILE A 85 9.40 8.46 4.56
CA ILE A 85 10.85 8.66 4.57
C ILE A 85 11.35 8.20 5.94
N GLY A 86 11.74 6.94 6.00
CA GLY A 86 12.30 6.32 7.20
C GLY A 86 13.78 6.63 7.41
N ALA A 87 14.37 5.99 8.42
CA ALA A 87 15.79 6.15 8.73
C ALA A 87 16.70 5.61 7.62
N ASP A 88 16.39 4.42 7.10
CA ASP A 88 17.23 3.67 6.16
C ASP A 88 16.57 3.48 4.78
N ARG A 89 15.26 3.70 4.67
CA ARG A 89 14.48 3.45 3.45
C ARG A 89 13.44 4.52 3.17
N ILE A 90 13.12 4.67 1.90
CA ILE A 90 11.94 5.41 1.43
C ILE A 90 10.92 4.37 0.96
N THR A 91 9.68 4.49 1.41
CA THR A 91 8.57 3.63 1.01
C THR A 91 7.42 4.48 0.51
N GLU A 92 6.99 4.25 -0.72
CA GLU A 92 5.79 4.84 -1.28
C GLU A 92 4.67 3.81 -1.29
N VAL A 93 3.53 4.16 -0.70
CA VAL A 93 2.31 3.35 -0.70
C VAL A 93 1.26 4.05 -1.53
N TYR A 94 0.70 3.32 -2.47
CA TYR A 94 -0.28 3.79 -3.43
C TYR A 94 -1.59 3.03 -3.29
N PHE A 95 -2.68 3.76 -3.42
CA PHE A 95 -4.03 3.26 -3.38
C PHE A 95 -4.75 3.56 -4.68
N ASN A 96 -5.18 2.51 -5.37
CA ASN A 96 -5.83 2.63 -6.67
C ASN A 96 -7.29 3.08 -6.50
N LEU A 97 -7.62 4.28 -7.01
CA LEU A 97 -8.98 4.82 -6.91
C LEU A 97 -9.98 4.11 -7.84
N LEU A 98 -9.52 3.43 -8.90
CA LEU A 98 -10.40 2.66 -9.79
C LEU A 98 -10.78 1.28 -9.21
N ALA A 99 -10.00 0.73 -8.30
CA ALA A 99 -10.32 -0.55 -7.67
C ALA A 99 -11.55 -0.46 -6.75
N ASP A 100 -12.39 -1.49 -6.68
CA ASP A 100 -13.49 -1.54 -5.70
C ASP A 100 -13.35 -2.80 -4.86
N GLY A 101 -13.15 -2.65 -3.55
CA GLY A 101 -13.05 -3.79 -2.63
C GLY A 101 -14.31 -4.67 -2.60
N ARG A 102 -15.46 -4.13 -2.99
CA ARG A 102 -16.76 -4.85 -3.11
C ARG A 102 -16.87 -5.63 -4.42
N LEU A 103 -16.19 -5.16 -5.47
CA LEU A 103 -16.23 -5.75 -6.82
C LEU A 103 -14.81 -6.11 -7.26
N ARG A 104 -14.20 -7.09 -6.59
CA ARG A 104 -12.79 -7.47 -6.77
C ARG A 104 -12.45 -8.01 -8.15
N HIS A 105 -13.44 -8.48 -8.90
CA HIS A 105 -13.31 -8.97 -10.28
C HIS A 105 -13.31 -7.84 -11.33
N ARG A 106 -13.65 -6.59 -10.94
CA ARG A 106 -13.62 -5.46 -11.86
C ARG A 106 -12.16 -5.08 -12.14
N ASN A 107 -11.81 -5.01 -13.42
CA ASN A 107 -10.51 -4.51 -13.84
C ASN A 107 -10.33 -3.06 -13.39
N ALA A 108 -9.19 -2.80 -12.76
CA ALA A 108 -8.84 -1.51 -12.19
C ALA A 108 -7.51 -1.01 -12.78
N ASN A 109 -7.28 -1.33 -14.05
CA ASN A 109 -6.05 -1.01 -14.76
C ASN A 109 -5.83 0.50 -14.75
N THR A 110 -4.66 0.94 -14.32
CA THR A 110 -4.29 2.34 -14.26
C THR A 110 -2.77 2.50 -14.28
N THR A 111 -2.31 3.73 -14.44
CA THR A 111 -0.92 4.11 -14.31
C THR A 111 -0.71 4.83 -12.98
N ILE A 112 0.05 4.21 -12.07
CA ILE A 112 0.38 4.73 -10.75
C ILE A 112 1.85 5.14 -10.73
N ALA A 113 2.12 6.44 -10.66
CA ALA A 113 3.49 6.98 -10.59
C ALA A 113 4.47 6.38 -11.62
N GLY A 114 3.96 6.13 -12.84
CA GLY A 114 4.68 5.55 -13.97
C GLY A 114 4.57 4.02 -14.11
N TYR A 115 3.97 3.32 -13.16
CA TYR A 115 3.77 1.87 -13.20
C TYR A 115 2.38 1.52 -13.69
N GLU A 116 2.28 0.66 -14.69
CA GLU A 116 1.01 0.09 -15.13
C GLU A 116 0.64 -1.08 -14.23
N THR A 117 -0.53 -1.03 -13.60
CA THR A 117 -0.99 -2.09 -12.71
C THR A 117 -2.51 -2.04 -12.52
N ASP A 118 -3.07 -3.15 -12.08
CA ASP A 118 -4.46 -3.30 -11.63
C ASP A 118 -4.56 -3.54 -10.12
N ALA A 119 -3.44 -3.41 -9.39
CA ALA A 119 -3.37 -3.64 -7.96
C ALA A 119 -4.29 -2.70 -7.20
N TYR A 120 -4.84 -3.19 -6.08
CA TYR A 120 -5.64 -2.36 -5.18
C TYR A 120 -4.74 -1.47 -4.32
N ILE A 121 -3.73 -2.08 -3.71
CA ILE A 121 -2.65 -1.40 -3.01
C ILE A 121 -1.36 -1.82 -3.68
N PHE A 122 -0.52 -0.83 -3.95
CA PHE A 122 0.79 -1.02 -4.55
C PHE A 122 1.79 -0.26 -3.72
N ALA A 123 2.90 -0.88 -3.32
CA ALA A 123 3.94 -0.19 -2.57
C ALA A 123 5.32 -0.51 -3.13
N LEU A 124 6.19 0.49 -3.08
CA LEU A 124 7.57 0.42 -3.53
C LEU A 124 8.46 0.89 -2.40
N SER A 125 9.53 0.18 -2.11
CA SER A 125 10.50 0.59 -1.10
C SER A 125 11.91 0.43 -1.63
N TRP A 126 12.78 1.38 -1.31
CA TRP A 126 14.20 1.38 -1.68
C TRP A 126 15.08 2.05 -0.61
N PRO A 127 16.40 1.79 -0.60
CA PRO A 127 17.31 2.40 0.37
C PRO A 127 17.31 3.93 0.28
N ARG A 128 17.32 4.59 1.44
CA ARG A 128 17.44 6.05 1.55
C ARG A 128 18.79 6.50 1.00
N GLY A 129 18.80 7.66 0.35
CA GLY A 129 19.98 8.21 -0.31
C GLY A 129 20.18 7.73 -1.75
N GLN A 130 19.34 6.80 -2.23
CA GLN A 130 19.29 6.40 -3.64
C GLN A 130 18.13 7.10 -4.36
N ALA A 131 18.34 7.38 -5.65
CA ALA A 131 17.26 7.84 -6.52
C ALA A 131 16.17 6.76 -6.64
N ARG A 132 14.92 7.19 -6.83
CA ARG A 132 13.77 6.28 -6.99
C ARG A 132 14.00 5.32 -8.18
N PRO A 133 14.18 4.02 -7.95
CA PRO A 133 14.49 3.09 -9.03
C PRO A 133 13.24 2.76 -9.85
N LYS A 134 13.44 2.34 -11.10
CA LYS A 134 12.36 1.77 -11.94
C LYS A 134 11.98 0.35 -11.51
N GLN A 135 12.91 -0.35 -10.85
CA GLN A 135 12.71 -1.67 -10.27
C GLN A 135 13.22 -1.62 -8.82
N PRO A 136 12.35 -1.39 -7.83
CA PRO A 136 12.76 -1.34 -6.43
C PRO A 136 13.12 -2.73 -5.91
N ASP A 137 14.05 -2.78 -4.96
CA ASP A 137 14.44 -4.03 -4.28
C ASP A 137 13.30 -4.58 -3.42
N GLN A 138 12.34 -3.75 -3.03
CA GLN A 138 11.13 -4.19 -2.34
C GLN A 138 9.85 -3.68 -3.01
N MET A 139 8.90 -4.59 -3.21
CA MET A 139 7.61 -4.30 -3.84
C MET A 139 6.49 -5.07 -3.14
N THR A 140 5.40 -4.39 -2.82
CA THR A 140 4.17 -5.01 -2.32
C THR A 140 3.05 -4.80 -3.33
N VAL A 141 2.34 -5.87 -3.65
CA VAL A 141 1.17 -5.85 -4.53
C VAL A 141 0.03 -6.51 -3.79
N ILE A 142 -1.09 -5.82 -3.61
CA ILE A 142 -2.29 -6.38 -2.98
C ILE A 142 -3.41 -6.41 -4.02
N ASN A 143 -3.95 -7.61 -4.26
CA ASN A 143 -5.04 -7.85 -5.20
C ASN A 143 -4.73 -7.34 -6.64
N GLY A 144 -3.51 -7.56 -7.09
CA GLY A 144 -3.03 -7.19 -8.43
C GLY A 144 -2.61 -8.41 -9.23
N SER A 145 -2.91 -8.42 -10.52
CA SER A 145 -2.50 -9.45 -11.47
C SER A 145 -1.22 -9.07 -12.21
N TYR A 146 -0.93 -7.78 -12.38
CA TYR A 146 0.31 -7.37 -13.05
C TYR A 146 0.89 -6.05 -12.52
N VAL A 147 2.21 -5.90 -12.73
CA VAL A 147 2.94 -4.64 -12.60
C VAL A 147 3.94 -4.55 -13.74
N ARG A 148 3.90 -3.45 -14.49
CA ARG A 148 4.87 -3.14 -15.55
C ARG A 148 5.39 -1.72 -15.42
N ARG A 149 6.61 -1.47 -15.88
CA ARG A 149 7.22 -0.14 -15.93
C ARG A 149 7.93 0.03 -17.26
N ASP A 150 7.51 0.99 -18.07
CA ASP A 150 8.11 1.28 -19.39
C ASP A 150 8.24 0.01 -20.26
N GLY A 151 7.17 -0.79 -20.34
CA GLY A 151 7.15 -2.08 -21.06
C GLY A 151 7.86 -3.24 -20.37
N SER A 152 8.61 -3.00 -19.30
CA SER A 152 9.32 -4.03 -18.55
C SER A 152 8.39 -4.71 -17.54
N LEU A 153 8.42 -6.05 -17.52
CA LEU A 153 7.68 -6.86 -16.57
C LEU A 153 8.30 -6.76 -15.18
N LEU A 154 7.47 -6.54 -14.15
CA LEU A 154 7.83 -6.72 -12.74
C LEU A 154 7.06 -7.87 -12.10
N LEU A 155 5.76 -7.95 -12.36
CA LEU A 155 4.88 -9.01 -11.90
C LEU A 155 3.83 -9.30 -12.97
N ASP A 156 3.50 -10.58 -13.19
CA ASP A 156 2.38 -11.03 -14.01
C ASP A 156 1.80 -12.32 -13.42
N SER A 157 0.47 -12.44 -13.43
CA SER A 157 -0.27 -13.59 -12.95
C SER A 157 -1.63 -13.66 -13.61
N LEU A 158 -2.12 -14.88 -13.84
CA LEU A 158 -3.48 -15.12 -14.32
C LEU A 158 -4.55 -14.88 -13.25
N ALA A 159 -4.15 -14.60 -12.01
CA ALA A 159 -5.04 -14.29 -10.89
C ALA A 159 -4.55 -13.05 -10.13
N LYS A 160 -5.45 -12.38 -9.41
CA LYS A 160 -5.09 -11.21 -8.59
C LYS A 160 -4.38 -11.63 -7.31
N MET A 161 -3.05 -11.56 -7.30
CA MET A 161 -2.22 -11.98 -6.19
C MET A 161 -2.10 -10.90 -5.12
N SER A 162 -1.87 -11.33 -3.87
CA SER A 162 -1.35 -10.47 -2.80
C SER A 162 0.02 -11.00 -2.41
N LEU A 163 1.05 -10.18 -2.54
CA LEU A 163 2.42 -10.59 -2.28
C LEU A 163 3.32 -9.42 -1.88
N HIS A 164 4.38 -9.75 -1.15
CA HIS A 164 5.50 -8.86 -0.87
C HIS A 164 6.78 -9.52 -1.38
N VAL A 165 7.56 -8.77 -2.14
CA VAL A 165 8.84 -9.17 -2.72
C VAL A 165 9.93 -8.37 -2.05
N ASP A 166 10.95 -9.06 -1.57
CA ASP A 166 12.21 -8.49 -1.11
C ASP A 166 13.33 -9.15 -1.92
N GLN A 167 13.87 -8.45 -2.92
CA GLN A 167 15.02 -8.85 -3.73
C GLN A 167 16.34 -8.28 -3.19
N GLY A 168 16.29 -7.55 -2.07
CA GLY A 168 17.46 -7.01 -1.42
C GLY A 168 18.21 -8.11 -0.68
N ARG A 169 18.24 -8.00 0.65
CA ARG A 169 19.04 -8.91 1.47
C ARG A 169 18.39 -10.28 1.66
N ARG A 170 17.05 -10.34 1.73
CA ARG A 170 16.34 -11.58 2.07
C ARG A 170 16.06 -12.45 0.86
N ARG A 171 15.86 -11.85 -0.33
CA ARG A 171 15.50 -12.57 -1.56
C ARG A 171 14.26 -13.44 -1.36
N THR A 172 13.27 -12.92 -0.66
CA THR A 172 12.06 -13.65 -0.26
C THR A 172 10.83 -13.10 -0.97
N VAL A 173 9.91 -14.00 -1.31
CA VAL A 173 8.54 -13.64 -1.70
C VAL A 173 7.57 -14.20 -0.66
N THR A 174 6.84 -13.31 -0.03
CA THR A 174 5.74 -13.66 0.88
C THR A 174 4.42 -13.55 0.13
N LEU A 175 3.61 -14.59 0.18
CA LEU A 175 2.34 -14.68 -0.54
C LEU A 175 1.18 -14.62 0.46
N GLY A 176 0.09 -13.95 0.07
CA GLY A 176 -1.19 -14.02 0.76
C GLY A 176 -1.86 -15.39 0.55
N VAL A 177 -2.91 -15.67 1.34
CA VAL A 177 -3.56 -16.99 1.39
C VAL A 177 -4.26 -17.38 0.09
N GLN A 178 -4.82 -16.40 -0.64
CA GLN A 178 -5.56 -16.60 -1.89
C GLN A 178 -5.29 -15.42 -2.84
N PRO A 179 -5.49 -15.59 -4.16
CA PRO A 179 -5.87 -16.79 -4.89
C PRO A 179 -4.68 -17.72 -5.19
N ASP A 180 -4.96 -18.82 -5.89
CA ASP A 180 -3.98 -19.70 -6.51
C ASP A 180 -3.74 -19.26 -7.95
N GLY A 181 -2.53 -19.49 -8.45
CA GLY A 181 -2.18 -19.04 -9.80
C GLY A 181 -0.69 -19.16 -10.10
N ALA A 182 -0.40 -19.17 -11.40
CA ALA A 182 0.96 -19.00 -11.89
C ALA A 182 1.39 -17.54 -11.74
N VAL A 183 2.63 -17.33 -11.35
CA VAL A 183 3.25 -16.01 -11.14
C VAL A 183 4.55 -15.98 -11.91
N ARG A 184 4.73 -14.91 -12.68
CA ARG A 184 6.01 -14.51 -13.27
C ARG A 184 6.46 -13.25 -12.55
N LEU A 185 7.66 -13.28 -12.00
CA LEU A 185 8.20 -12.20 -11.20
C LEU A 185 9.58 -11.82 -11.71
N ALA A 186 9.83 -10.53 -11.92
CA ALA A 186 11.17 -10.05 -12.23
C ALA A 186 12.11 -10.33 -11.06
N CYS A 187 13.30 -10.82 -11.35
CA CYS A 187 14.30 -11.16 -10.36
C CYS A 187 15.71 -10.83 -10.84
N ASN A 188 16.61 -10.53 -9.90
CA ASN A 188 18.04 -10.39 -10.18
C ASN A 188 18.88 -11.57 -9.66
N ALA A 189 18.26 -12.47 -8.90
CA ALA A 189 18.85 -13.67 -8.30
C ALA A 189 17.73 -14.63 -7.89
N ASP A 190 18.11 -15.87 -7.55
CA ASP A 190 17.17 -16.87 -7.05
C ASP A 190 16.40 -16.37 -5.82
N LEU A 191 15.12 -16.75 -5.76
CA LEU A 191 14.16 -16.28 -4.77
C LEU A 191 13.71 -17.43 -3.86
N SER A 192 13.46 -17.14 -2.60
CA SER A 192 12.78 -18.04 -1.67
C SER A 192 11.29 -17.70 -1.60
N VAL A 193 10.45 -18.59 -2.08
CA VAL A 193 8.98 -18.43 -2.13
C VAL A 193 8.35 -19.49 -1.25
N GLY A 194 7.77 -19.08 -0.12
CA GLY A 194 7.19 -20.03 0.85
C GLY A 194 8.19 -21.09 1.34
N GLY A 195 9.48 -20.73 1.44
CA GLY A 195 10.57 -21.64 1.83
C GLY A 195 11.14 -22.50 0.69
N LYS A 196 10.58 -22.44 -0.52
CA LYS A 196 11.12 -23.12 -1.71
C LYS A 196 11.99 -22.17 -2.52
N ALA A 197 13.17 -22.65 -2.95
CA ALA A 197 14.00 -21.91 -3.90
C ALA A 197 13.36 -21.93 -5.30
N ILE A 198 13.28 -20.77 -5.93
CA ILE A 198 12.82 -20.57 -7.30
C ILE A 198 13.98 -19.94 -8.08
N ALA A 199 14.40 -20.62 -9.15
CA ALA A 199 15.50 -20.16 -9.97
C ALA A 199 15.14 -18.89 -10.74
N CYS A 200 16.04 -17.92 -10.75
CA CYS A 200 15.90 -16.74 -11.59
C CYS A 200 16.52 -17.00 -12.96
N ARG A 201 15.68 -17.19 -13.99
CA ARG A 201 16.13 -17.49 -15.35
C ARG A 201 15.80 -16.32 -16.26
N GLU A 202 16.81 -15.80 -16.96
CA GLU A 202 16.65 -14.65 -17.86
C GLU A 202 15.98 -13.44 -17.17
N GLY A 203 16.27 -13.24 -15.89
CA GLY A 203 15.68 -12.17 -15.07
C GLY A 203 14.24 -12.42 -14.63
N ILE A 204 13.70 -13.63 -14.81
CA ILE A 204 12.33 -14.00 -14.42
C ILE A 204 12.33 -15.27 -13.55
N GLY A 205 11.64 -15.20 -12.42
CA GLY A 205 11.27 -16.35 -11.60
C GLY A 205 9.83 -16.76 -11.92
N ILE A 206 9.59 -18.04 -12.14
CA ILE A 206 8.27 -18.59 -12.43
C ILE A 206 7.91 -19.60 -11.34
N PHE A 207 6.72 -19.46 -10.78
CA PHE A 207 6.18 -20.41 -9.82
C PHE A 207 4.65 -20.40 -9.84
N ALA A 208 4.03 -21.48 -9.34
CA ALA A 208 2.60 -21.57 -9.15
C ALA A 208 2.25 -21.77 -7.68
N LYS A 209 1.31 -20.99 -7.17
CA LYS A 209 0.71 -21.18 -5.85
C LYS A 209 -0.52 -22.08 -5.96
N GLN A 210 -0.58 -23.13 -5.14
CA GLN A 210 -1.75 -24.01 -4.98
C GLN A 210 -2.01 -24.24 -3.48
N GLY A 211 -3.00 -23.57 -2.91
CA GLY A 211 -3.21 -23.45 -1.47
C GLY A 211 -1.95 -22.89 -0.79
N ASN A 212 -1.42 -23.64 0.17
CA ASN A 212 -0.16 -23.31 0.87
C ASN A 212 1.09 -23.90 0.20
N ARG A 213 0.97 -24.50 -0.99
CA ARG A 213 2.08 -25.16 -1.70
C ARG A 213 2.58 -24.31 -2.85
N ILE A 214 3.89 -24.35 -3.07
CA ILE A 214 4.57 -23.69 -4.19
C ILE A 214 5.13 -24.75 -5.15
N LYS A 215 4.74 -24.65 -6.42
CA LYS A 215 5.25 -25.44 -7.54
C LYS A 215 6.11 -24.56 -8.43
N GLU A 216 7.12 -25.16 -9.03
CA GLU A 216 7.97 -24.50 -10.03
C GLU A 216 7.50 -24.93 -11.42
#